data_AF-A0A2G9ZCQ0-F1
#
_entry.id   AF-A0A2G9ZCQ0-F1
#
_cell.length_a   1.000
_cell.length_b   1.000
_cell.length_c   1.000
_cell.angle_alpha   90.00
_cell.angle_beta   90.00
_cell.angle_gamma   90.00
#
_symmetry.space_group_name_H-M   'P 1'
#
loop_
_entity.id
_entity.type
_entity.pdbx_description
1 polymer ?
#
loop_
_entity_poly.entity_id
_entity_poly.type
_entity_poly.pdbx_seq_one_letter_code
_entity_poly.pdbx_strand_id
1 'polypeptide(L)'
;MKGENDPMDNLDFLVYKWIEERMANYQNVEVNVAETWWMVVERMNTRFALIHGDDIRNWMTIPFYGAERSEARMQRLLRINFNYYLIGHHHQSAEFSNIIMNGTWVGGSELSLKSMQLGGLPTQRLFSIHPNFGITWSRDIRLVDPSKLPPTKIYT
;
A
#
# COMPACT_ATOMS: atom_id res chain seq x y z
N MET A 1 -12.23 23.96 6.40
CA MET A 1 -10.79 24.27 6.50
C MET A 1 -10.00 23.02 6.11
N LYS A 2 -8.83 23.15 5.48
CA LYS A 2 -8.05 21.97 5.04
C LYS A 2 -7.62 21.17 6.30
N GLY A 3 -8.15 19.96 6.48
CA GLY A 3 -7.94 19.13 7.67
C GLY A 3 -9.13 19.01 8.64
N GLU A 4 -10.31 19.53 8.28
CA GLU A 4 -11.52 19.42 9.12
C GLU A 4 -12.38 18.18 8.86
N ASN A 5 -12.20 17.52 7.71
CA ASN A 5 -12.99 16.34 7.39
C ASN A 5 -12.43 15.13 8.14
N ASP A 6 -13.31 14.45 8.85
CA ASP A 6 -13.00 13.21 9.56
C ASP A 6 -12.50 12.15 8.56
N PRO A 7 -11.40 11.42 8.84
CA PRO A 7 -10.99 10.25 8.05
C PRO A 7 -12.09 9.21 7.84
N MET A 8 -13.14 9.24 8.66
CA MET A 8 -14.32 8.38 8.59
C MET A 8 -15.46 8.97 7.75
N ASP A 9 -15.41 10.26 7.40
CA ASP A 9 -16.44 10.95 6.61
C ASP A 9 -16.08 10.92 5.11
N ASN A 10 -16.01 9.70 4.56
CA ASN A 10 -15.82 9.48 3.13
C ASN A 10 -16.39 8.13 2.68
N LEU A 11 -16.49 7.95 1.36
CA LEU A 11 -16.98 6.72 0.75
C LEU A 11 -16.10 5.52 1.07
N ASP A 12 -14.78 5.71 1.19
CA ASP A 12 -13.84 4.61 1.46
C ASP A 12 -14.13 3.96 2.82
N PHE A 13 -14.40 4.77 3.86
CA PHE A 13 -14.79 4.27 5.17
C PHE A 13 -16.07 3.41 5.10
N LEU A 14 -17.11 3.89 4.40
CA LEU A 14 -18.35 3.11 4.21
C LEU A 14 -18.09 1.79 3.48
N VAL A 15 -17.26 1.82 2.43
CA VAL A 15 -16.84 0.62 1.70
C VAL A 15 -16.11 -0.35 2.62
N TYR A 16 -15.21 0.12 3.48
CA TYR A 16 -14.52 -0.73 4.46
C TYR A 16 -15.49 -1.35 5.47
N LYS A 17 -16.50 -0.61 5.95
CA LYS A 17 -17.53 -1.17 6.84
C LYS A 17 -18.38 -2.24 6.15
N TRP A 18 -18.71 -2.07 4.87
CA TRP A 18 -19.38 -3.12 4.09
C TRP A 18 -18.49 -4.35 3.87
N ILE A 19 -17.18 -4.16 3.68
CA ILE A 19 -16.24 -5.29 3.60
C ILE A 19 -16.21 -6.03 4.93
N GLU A 20 -16.08 -5.32 6.05
CA GLU A 20 -16.12 -5.91 7.39
C GLU A 20 -17.41 -6.73 7.61
N GLU A 21 -18.58 -6.15 7.32
CA GLU A 21 -19.87 -6.82 7.43
C GLU A 21 -19.94 -8.09 6.55
N ARG A 22 -19.52 -8.00 5.29
CA ARG A 22 -19.55 -9.13 4.35
C ARG A 22 -18.57 -10.24 4.74
N MET A 23 -17.47 -9.88 5.40
CA MET A 23 -16.46 -10.82 5.86
C MET A 23 -16.76 -11.42 7.24
N ALA A 24 -17.75 -10.90 7.97
CA ALA A 24 -18.07 -11.30 9.34
C ALA A 24 -18.37 -12.81 9.53
N ASN A 25 -18.82 -13.48 8.48
CA ASN A 25 -19.11 -14.93 8.52
C ASN A 25 -17.86 -15.82 8.35
N TYR A 26 -16.70 -15.24 8.02
CA TYR A 26 -15.45 -15.99 7.82
C TYR A 26 -14.59 -15.90 9.07
N GLN A 27 -14.57 -16.98 9.87
CA GLN A 27 -13.82 -17.04 11.14
C GLN A 27 -12.31 -16.87 11.00
N ASN A 28 -11.77 -17.05 9.79
CA ASN A 28 -10.35 -16.92 9.47
C ASN A 28 -9.99 -15.57 8.82
N VAL A 29 -10.92 -14.61 8.78
CA VAL A 29 -10.71 -13.27 8.21
C VAL A 29 -11.03 -12.22 9.25
N GLU A 30 -10.09 -11.32 9.48
CA GLU A 30 -10.25 -10.16 10.35
C GLU A 30 -10.07 -8.90 9.52
N VAL A 31 -11.07 -8.02 9.51
CA VAL A 31 -11.02 -6.73 8.83
C VAL A 31 -10.77 -5.66 9.88
N ASN A 32 -9.64 -4.97 9.74
CA ASN A 32 -9.30 -3.82 10.59
C ASN A 32 -9.47 -2.55 9.75
N VAL A 33 -10.30 -1.62 10.24
CA VAL A 33 -10.51 -0.30 9.61
C VAL A 33 -9.89 0.76 10.51
N ALA A 34 -8.96 1.54 9.98
CA ALA A 34 -8.34 2.61 10.76
C ALA A 34 -9.29 3.81 10.89
N GLU A 35 -9.36 4.40 12.07
CA GLU A 35 -10.05 5.68 12.33
C GLU A 35 -9.12 6.88 12.06
N THR A 36 -7.94 6.63 11.49
CA THR A 36 -6.90 7.62 11.21
C THR A 36 -6.15 7.25 9.93
N TRP A 37 -5.26 8.12 9.44
CA TRP A 37 -4.53 7.91 8.16
C TRP A 37 -3.41 6.85 8.24
N TRP A 38 -3.25 6.21 9.40
CA TRP A 38 -2.25 5.19 9.67
C TRP A 38 -2.82 4.05 10.51
N MET A 39 -2.15 2.90 10.48
CA MET A 39 -2.43 1.77 11.36
C MET A 39 -1.12 1.10 11.74
N VAL A 40 -1.01 0.59 12.96
CA VAL A 40 0.06 -0.36 13.31
C VAL A 40 -0.57 -1.70 13.63
N VAL A 41 -0.15 -2.74 12.90
CA VAL A 41 -0.60 -4.12 13.13
C VAL A 41 0.59 -4.94 13.58
N GLU A 42 0.39 -5.72 14.64
CA GLU A 42 1.34 -6.74 15.08
C GLU A 42 0.85 -8.12 14.64
N ARG A 43 1.71 -8.88 13.96
CA ARG A 43 1.49 -10.28 13.63
C ARG A 43 2.70 -11.09 14.06
N MET A 44 2.48 -12.13 14.85
CA MET A 44 3.53 -12.85 15.58
C MET A 44 4.33 -11.88 16.45
N ASN A 45 5.61 -11.63 16.16
CA ASN A 45 6.43 -10.63 16.87
C ASN A 45 6.92 -9.53 15.92
N THR A 46 6.18 -9.28 14.84
CA THR A 46 6.57 -8.31 13.82
C THR A 46 5.49 -7.24 13.70
N ARG A 47 5.91 -5.98 13.84
CA ARG A 47 5.05 -4.81 13.72
C ARG A 47 5.18 -4.17 12.35
N PHE A 48 4.03 -3.88 11.77
CA PHE A 48 3.88 -3.23 10.48
C PHE A 48 3.16 -1.91 10.71
N ALA A 49 3.80 -0.81 10.35
CA ALA A 49 3.11 0.48 10.26
C ALA A 49 2.64 0.68 8.82
N LEU A 50 1.35 0.95 8.64
CA LEU A 50 0.70 1.11 7.36
C LEU A 50 0.25 2.56 7.21
N ILE A 51 0.53 3.15 6.05
CA ILE A 51 0.01 4.46 5.64
C ILE A 51 -0.38 4.43 4.16
N HIS A 52 -1.24 5.37 3.74
CA HIS A 52 -1.54 5.51 2.32
C HIS A 52 -0.34 6.09 1.53
N GLY A 53 0.26 7.20 1.99
CA GLY A 53 1.47 7.78 1.39
C GLY A 53 1.25 8.93 0.41
N ASP A 54 0.05 9.50 0.35
CA ASP A 54 -0.26 10.70 -0.44
C ASP A 54 0.49 11.96 0.01
N ASP A 55 0.91 12.00 1.27
CA ASP A 55 1.71 13.07 1.85
C ASP A 55 3.22 12.94 1.58
N ILE A 56 3.66 11.80 1.01
CA ILE A 56 5.05 11.54 0.68
C ILE A 56 5.40 12.22 -0.65
N ARG A 57 6.28 13.22 -0.55
CA ARG A 57 6.76 13.95 -1.73
C ARG A 57 7.80 13.15 -2.51
N ASN A 58 7.55 13.00 -3.80
CA ASN A 58 8.52 12.47 -4.76
C ASN A 58 9.69 13.44 -4.98
N TRP A 59 10.86 12.88 -5.27
CA TRP A 59 12.01 13.62 -5.78
C TRP A 59 12.45 13.01 -7.11
N MET A 60 12.42 13.80 -8.19
CA MET A 60 12.65 13.30 -9.55
C MET A 60 11.83 12.04 -9.86
N THR A 61 10.53 12.08 -9.52
CA THR A 61 9.58 10.96 -9.71
C THR A 61 9.84 9.73 -8.81
N ILE A 62 10.90 9.72 -8.00
CA ILE A 62 11.23 8.60 -7.10
C ILE A 62 10.83 8.96 -5.65
N PRO A 63 10.01 8.16 -4.96
CA PRO A 63 9.49 8.47 -3.62
C PRO A 63 10.42 8.10 -2.46
N PHE A 64 11.59 7.49 -2.70
CA PHE A 64 12.36 6.79 -1.66
C PHE A 64 12.84 7.71 -0.52
N TYR A 65 13.40 8.88 -0.83
CA TYR A 65 13.84 9.83 0.19
C TYR A 65 12.69 10.38 1.04
N GLY A 66 11.51 10.56 0.42
CA GLY A 66 10.31 10.99 1.13
C GLY A 66 9.82 9.90 2.07
N ALA A 67 9.83 8.65 1.61
CA ALA A 67 9.42 7.48 2.38
C ALA A 67 10.32 7.22 3.59
N GLU A 68 11.66 7.25 3.45
CA GLU A 68 12.58 7.11 4.59
C GLU A 68 12.38 8.21 5.64
N ARG A 69 12.12 9.43 5.18
CA ARG A 69 11.82 10.54 6.10
C ARG A 69 10.49 10.35 6.81
N SER A 70 9.47 9.85 6.11
CA SER A 70 8.15 9.58 6.68
C SER A 70 8.23 8.46 7.72
N GLU A 71 8.92 7.37 7.41
CA GLU A 71 9.19 6.25 8.31
C GLU A 71 9.79 6.74 9.64
N ALA A 72 10.89 7.50 9.57
CA ALA A 72 11.58 7.99 10.75
C ALA A 72 10.71 8.96 11.58
N ARG A 73 9.86 9.76 10.92
CA ARG A 73 8.91 10.65 11.59
C ARG A 73 7.80 9.87 12.27
N MET A 74 7.26 8.84 11.62
CA MET A 74 6.20 8.01 12.17
C MET A 74 6.67 7.23 13.40
N GLN A 75 7.89 6.66 13.39
CA GLN A 75 8.45 6.03 14.59
C GLN A 75 8.51 7.01 15.78
N ARG A 76 8.96 8.25 15.53
CA ARG A 76 9.04 9.29 16.57
C ARG A 76 7.67 9.77 17.03
N LEU A 77 6.73 9.95 16.10
CA LEU A 77 5.37 10.41 16.36
C LEU A 77 4.61 9.40 17.21
N LEU A 78 4.64 8.13 16.80
CA LEU A 78 3.91 7.05 17.45
C LEU A 78 4.60 6.55 18.73
N ARG A 79 5.91 6.83 18.89
CA ARG A 79 6.75 6.28 19.96
C ARG A 79 6.70 4.74 19.99
N ILE A 80 6.50 4.14 18.81
CA ILE A 80 6.45 2.70 18.59
C ILE A 80 7.59 2.35 17.65
N ASN A 81 8.39 1.36 18.04
CA ASN A 81 9.35 0.75 17.13
C ASN A 81 8.64 -0.32 16.31
N PHE A 82 8.43 -0.04 15.02
CA PHE A 82 7.86 -0.99 14.06
C PHE A 82 8.95 -1.54 13.15
N ASN A 83 8.80 -2.79 12.72
CA ASN A 83 9.81 -3.49 11.94
C ASN A 83 9.75 -3.11 10.47
N TYR A 84 8.54 -2.93 9.92
CA TYR A 84 8.32 -2.62 8.51
C TYR A 84 7.35 -1.47 8.34
N TYR A 85 7.57 -0.68 7.30
CA TYR A 85 6.73 0.47 6.92
C TYR A 85 6.09 0.23 5.55
N LEU A 86 4.78 0.02 5.55
CA LEU A 86 3.99 -0.30 4.37
C LEU A 86 3.35 0.97 3.80
N ILE A 87 3.58 1.24 2.52
CA ILE A 87 3.13 2.45 1.83
C ILE A 87 2.34 2.07 0.57
N GLY A 88 1.24 2.78 0.32
CA GLY A 88 0.50 2.73 -0.93
C GLY A 88 0.80 3.92 -1.86
N HIS A 89 -0.25 4.48 -2.47
CA HIS A 89 -0.29 5.73 -3.23
C HIS A 89 0.52 5.81 -4.54
N HIS A 90 1.80 5.42 -4.53
CA HIS A 90 2.71 5.66 -5.65
C HIS A 90 2.53 4.68 -6.82
N HIS A 91 1.66 3.68 -6.67
CA HIS A 91 1.28 2.74 -7.74
C HIS A 91 2.47 1.98 -8.35
N GLN A 92 3.56 1.85 -7.60
CA GLN A 92 4.79 1.17 -7.98
C GLN A 92 5.23 0.27 -6.84
N SER A 93 5.40 -1.02 -7.15
CA SER A 93 5.95 -1.98 -6.21
C SER A 93 7.44 -1.70 -6.01
N ALA A 94 7.86 -1.53 -4.76
CA ALA A 94 9.26 -1.34 -4.39
C ALA A 94 9.52 -1.92 -2.99
N GLU A 95 10.78 -2.22 -2.72
CA GLU A 95 11.26 -2.66 -1.40
C GLU A 95 12.68 -2.14 -1.20
N PHE A 96 12.89 -1.42 -0.10
CA PHE A 96 14.19 -0.86 0.26
C PHE A 96 14.21 -0.55 1.76
N SER A 97 15.36 -0.73 2.40
CA SER A 97 15.48 -0.62 3.86
C SER A 97 14.42 -1.51 4.55
N ASN A 98 13.57 -0.95 5.41
CA ASN A 98 12.40 -1.62 5.99
C ASN A 98 11.06 -1.18 5.35
N ILE A 99 11.11 -0.52 4.20
CA ILE A 99 9.96 0.08 3.53
C ILE A 99 9.50 -0.83 2.40
N ILE A 100 8.20 -1.09 2.37
CA ILE A 100 7.54 -1.88 1.34
C ILE A 100 6.45 -1.03 0.71
N MET A 101 6.59 -0.80 -0.59
CA MET A 101 5.59 -0.06 -1.36
C MET A 101 4.74 -1.06 -2.13
N ASN A 102 3.42 -0.97 -1.96
CA ASN A 102 2.48 -1.82 -2.67
C ASN A 102 2.34 -1.38 -4.14
N GLY A 103 2.04 -2.34 -5.01
CA GLY A 103 1.73 -2.06 -6.42
C GLY A 103 0.38 -1.35 -6.62
N THR A 104 -0.01 -1.20 -7.88
CA THR A 104 -1.32 -0.65 -8.26
C THR A 104 -2.37 -1.75 -8.31
N TRP A 105 -3.54 -1.55 -7.68
CA TRP A 105 -4.65 -2.50 -7.81
C TRP A 105 -5.29 -2.45 -9.20
N VAL A 106 -5.44 -1.25 -9.78
CA VAL A 106 -6.19 -1.01 -11.03
C VAL A 106 -5.32 -1.04 -12.29
N GLY A 107 -3.99 -0.98 -12.14
CA GLY A 107 -3.07 -0.79 -13.25
C GLY A 107 -2.83 0.69 -13.58
N GLY A 108 -2.43 0.97 -14.81
CA GLY A 108 -2.28 2.33 -15.33
C GLY A 108 -3.59 2.91 -15.85
N SER A 109 -3.95 4.11 -15.40
CA SER A 109 -5.02 4.93 -15.98
C SER A 109 -4.51 5.79 -17.14
N GLU A 110 -5.40 6.34 -17.97
CA GLU A 110 -5.03 7.30 -19.02
C GLU A 110 -4.19 8.46 -18.49
N LEU A 111 -4.52 8.97 -17.29
CA LEU A 111 -3.75 10.01 -16.62
C LEU A 111 -2.30 9.57 -16.36
N SER A 112 -2.11 8.39 -15.76
CA SER A 112 -0.76 7.89 -15.46
C SER A 112 0.04 7.56 -16.73
N LEU A 113 -0.62 7.01 -17.75
CA LEU A 113 0.02 6.65 -19.01
C LEU A 113 0.42 7.89 -19.81
N LYS A 114 -0.48 8.88 -19.92
CA LYS A 114 -0.24 10.09 -20.71
C LYS A 114 0.68 11.08 -20.00
N SER A 115 0.45 11.33 -18.72
CA SER A 115 1.14 12.42 -17.99
C SER A 115 2.43 11.97 -17.34
N MET A 116 2.57 10.68 -17.01
CA MET A 116 3.73 10.17 -16.28
C MET A 116 4.49 9.08 -17.04
N GLN A 117 3.89 8.53 -18.11
CA GLN A 117 4.43 7.35 -18.82
C GLN A 117 4.67 6.17 -17.88
N LEU A 118 3.84 6.06 -16.84
CA LEU A 118 3.87 5.01 -15.84
C LEU A 118 2.61 4.15 -15.98
N GLY A 119 2.80 2.85 -16.21
CA GLY A 119 1.72 1.91 -16.46
C GLY A 119 2.08 0.53 -15.95
N GLY A 120 2.14 0.38 -14.62
CA GLY A 120 2.32 -0.93 -14.01
C GLY A 120 1.11 -1.83 -14.24
N LEU A 121 1.34 -3.14 -14.43
CA LEU A 121 0.25 -4.10 -14.40
C LEU A 121 -0.40 -4.11 -13.00
N PRO A 122 -1.73 -4.33 -12.90
CA PRO A 122 -2.40 -4.62 -11.64
C PRO A 122 -1.62 -5.63 -10.80
N THR A 123 -1.17 -5.22 -9.61
CA THR A 123 -0.24 -5.97 -8.76
C THR A 123 -0.47 -5.66 -7.29
N GLN A 124 -0.34 -6.68 -6.44
CA GLN A 124 -0.23 -6.54 -4.99
C GLN A 124 0.97 -7.28 -4.44
N ARG A 125 1.51 -6.77 -3.33
CA ARG A 125 2.55 -7.47 -2.60
C ARG A 125 1.95 -8.54 -1.68
N LEU A 126 2.51 -9.74 -1.73
CA LEU A 126 2.28 -10.81 -0.76
C LEU A 126 3.61 -11.20 -0.11
N PHE A 127 3.60 -11.40 1.20
CA PHE A 127 4.75 -11.89 1.95
C PHE A 127 4.36 -12.84 3.08
N SER A 128 5.33 -13.64 3.52
CA SER A 128 5.20 -14.57 4.65
C SER A 128 6.03 -14.10 5.83
N ILE A 129 5.49 -14.28 7.04
CA ILE A 129 6.08 -13.80 8.30
C ILE A 129 6.50 -15.01 9.13
N HIS A 130 7.73 -14.98 9.65
CA HIS A 130 8.26 -15.92 10.62
C HIS A 130 8.38 -15.26 12.00
N PRO A 131 8.02 -15.93 13.11
CA PRO A 131 7.98 -15.32 14.45
C PRO A 131 9.28 -14.66 14.92
N ASN A 132 10.43 -15.15 14.45
CA ASN A 132 11.77 -14.67 14.85
C ASN A 132 12.51 -13.90 13.77
N PHE A 133 12.11 -14.02 12.49
CA PHE A 133 12.87 -13.47 11.36
C PHE A 133 12.11 -12.39 10.60
N GLY A 134 10.86 -12.10 10.98
CA GLY A 134 10.02 -11.17 10.24
C GLY A 134 9.68 -11.71 8.87
N ILE A 135 9.76 -10.88 7.83
CA ILE A 135 9.48 -11.31 6.45
C ILE A 135 10.59 -12.27 5.98
N THR A 136 10.20 -13.46 5.53
CA THR A 136 11.13 -14.49 5.01
C THR A 136 10.94 -14.78 3.53
N TRP A 137 9.81 -14.36 2.97
CA TRP A 137 9.49 -14.52 1.57
C TRP A 137 8.55 -13.41 1.15
N SER A 138 8.75 -12.88 -0.06
CA SER A 138 8.03 -11.74 -0.63
C SER A 138 7.91 -11.94 -2.13
N ARG A 139 6.72 -11.69 -2.70
CA ARG A 139 6.51 -11.62 -4.14
C ARG A 139 5.37 -10.67 -4.50
N ASP A 140 5.41 -10.20 -5.72
CA ASP A 140 4.28 -9.54 -6.36
C ASP A 140 3.31 -10.58 -6.95
N ILE A 141 2.03 -10.41 -6.66
CA ILE A 141 0.93 -11.13 -7.32
C ILE A 141 0.35 -10.22 -8.38
N ARG A 142 0.32 -10.69 -9.64
CA ARG A 142 -0.38 -10.00 -10.72
C ARG A 142 -1.88 -10.26 -10.61
N LEU A 143 -2.67 -9.18 -10.69
CA LEU A 143 -4.13 -9.25 -10.65
C LEU A 143 -4.76 -9.31 -12.05
N VAL A 144 -3.93 -9.46 -13.08
CA VAL A 144 -4.35 -9.57 -14.48
C VAL A 144 -3.69 -10.80 -15.10
N ASP A 145 -4.44 -11.44 -16.00
CA ASP A 145 -3.94 -12.51 -16.84
C ASP A 145 -3.09 -11.91 -17.97
N PRO A 146 -1.76 -12.13 -17.99
CA PRO A 146 -0.88 -11.54 -18.99
C PRO A 146 -1.19 -12.04 -20.41
N SER A 147 -1.81 -13.21 -20.57
CA SER A 147 -2.19 -13.75 -21.88
C SER A 147 -3.38 -13.00 -22.52
N LYS A 148 -4.13 -12.23 -21.72
CA LYS A 148 -5.31 -11.47 -22.16
C LYS A 148 -5.01 -10.00 -22.42
N LEU A 149 -3.77 -9.56 -22.23
CA LEU A 149 -3.37 -8.18 -22.50
C LEU A 149 -3.33 -7.95 -24.02
N PRO A 150 -4.03 -6.94 -24.55
CA PRO A 150 -3.97 -6.64 -25.96
C PRO A 150 -2.52 -6.27 -26.33
N PRO A 151 -1.96 -6.84 -27.40
CA PRO A 151 -0.60 -6.50 -27.81
C PRO A 151 -0.56 -5.03 -28.22
N THR A 152 0.53 -4.34 -27.86
CA THR A 152 0.79 -2.99 -28.36
C THR A 152 0.93 -3.07 -29.88
N LYS A 153 0.07 -2.32 -30.59
CA LYS A 153 0.18 -2.23 -32.04
C LYS A 153 1.49 -1.53 -32.41
N ILE A 154 2.39 -2.27 -33.03
CA ILE A 154 3.63 -1.76 -33.61
C ILE A 154 3.33 -1.38 -35.05
N TYR A 155 3.53 -0.11 -35.40
CA TYR A 155 3.43 0.37 -36.78
C TYR A 155 4.80 0.19 -37.45
N THR A 156 4.83 -0.49 -38.59
CA THR A 156 6.02 -0.67 -39.44
C THR A 156 5.90 0.15 -40.70
#